data_AF-A0A1E3RIX3-F1
#
_entry.id   AF-A0A1E3RIX3-F1
#
_cell.length_a   1.000
_cell.length_b   1.000
_cell.length_c   1.000
_cell.angle_alpha   90.00
_cell.angle_beta   90.00
_cell.angle_gamma   90.00
#
_symmetry.space_group_name_H-M   'P 1'
#
loop_
_entity.id
_entity.type
_entity.pdbx_description
1 polymer ?
#
loop_
_entity_poly.entity_id
_entity_poly.type
_entity_poly.pdbx_seq_one_letter_code
_entity_poly.pdbx_strand_id
1 'polypeptide(L)'
;MTATDLQGPERFRLLASFAAGRSVEVAETPDGPAHTNGRTIFVSAGGDTERQRREVLLQSALLAAGSLEPQLVKSLRARPGLGRRYLAVEGRRALADLADRLPAAAPLSAAAPPITATADESLEIARSRAKLADPPDWFGAIRPTRLRNAPPVPGERAADKDLRLRFDRVDADDEQDDEGDDGPAEESKILKLFDNPLFNSEAVGDFLRKLLGADRSAGGSGTGGAEMRVGAVRRGRAAGPEARPLPTRIHFTGDAKPGAAVGVGGALHAEWDVHHNRYRPDWCRVIDYPLTTHADVSAGAVTHDDVLRRRLSRVGLGPKVLRRRADGDELDVEALVDLSVDLRCGFSPPEHIYNEHRKIARNLGVLILLDASGSATDSDPAGLAVHDHQRRAAATLAATLEHLGDRVAVYAFRSQGRHAVHLPAIKTFDQRFNALTRARLNQLKPSNYTRLGAAIRGAGEILKAEAGTPNRLLVVLSDGHPYDDGYEGRYAEADAHRALDELRMDGVGCLCLSLGTTGGTEALERVFGAAGHASAATLAELSPRMDELFMAPLRELAAPKPVPSRREMP
;
A
#
# COMPACT_ATOMS: atom_id res chain seq x y z
N MET A 1 6.01 11.88 27.55
CA MET A 1 4.98 11.46 28.50
C MET A 1 5.69 11.07 29.78
N THR A 2 5.35 11.72 30.88
CA THR A 2 5.95 11.52 32.21
C THR A 2 5.56 10.16 32.78
N ALA A 3 6.52 9.50 33.42
CA ALA A 3 6.33 8.23 34.11
C ALA A 3 5.40 8.44 35.32
N THR A 4 4.10 8.25 35.10
CA THR A 4 3.14 8.13 36.19
C THR A 4 3.21 6.70 36.72
N ASP A 5 3.39 6.58 38.02
CA ASP A 5 3.49 5.35 38.80
C ASP A 5 2.36 4.36 38.48
N LEU A 6 2.64 3.32 37.69
CA LEU A 6 1.67 2.28 37.30
C LEU A 6 1.52 1.25 38.43
N GLN A 7 0.93 1.64 39.56
CA GLN A 7 0.63 0.70 40.65
C GLN A 7 -0.59 -0.21 40.36
N GLY A 8 -1.39 0.13 39.33
CA GLY A 8 -2.56 -0.64 38.90
C GLY A 8 -2.26 -1.79 37.93
N PRO A 9 -3.29 -2.58 37.55
CA PRO A 9 -3.17 -3.73 36.64
C PRO A 9 -2.65 -3.35 35.23
N GLU A 10 -2.78 -2.07 34.85
CA GLU A 10 -2.30 -1.50 33.59
C GLU A 10 -0.79 -1.67 33.36
N ARG A 11 0.00 -1.89 34.43
CA ARG A 11 1.43 -2.23 34.32
C ARG A 11 1.68 -3.49 33.47
N PHE A 12 0.71 -4.38 33.40
CA PHE A 12 0.80 -5.61 32.60
C PHE A 12 0.39 -5.42 31.14
N ARG A 13 -0.01 -4.22 30.70
CA ARG A 13 -0.47 -3.95 29.33
C ARG A 13 0.55 -4.37 28.26
N LEU A 14 1.83 -4.10 28.49
CA LEU A 14 2.90 -4.50 27.56
C LEU A 14 3.04 -6.02 27.48
N LEU A 15 3.02 -6.70 28.64
CA LEU A 15 3.06 -8.15 28.72
C LEU A 15 1.84 -8.78 28.05
N ALA A 16 0.65 -8.25 28.32
CA ALA A 16 -0.61 -8.70 27.77
C ALA A 16 -0.63 -8.60 26.24
N SER A 17 -0.20 -7.45 25.72
CA SER A 17 -0.16 -7.19 24.27
C SER A 17 0.87 -8.05 23.55
N PHE A 18 2.04 -8.24 24.17
CA PHE A 18 3.07 -9.13 23.63
C PHE A 18 2.60 -10.59 23.60
N ALA A 19 2.06 -11.09 24.72
CA ALA A 19 1.59 -12.47 24.84
C ALA A 19 0.37 -12.75 23.93
N ALA A 20 -0.54 -11.78 23.74
CA ALA A 20 -1.72 -11.92 22.89
C ALA A 20 -1.40 -11.78 21.39
N GLY A 21 -0.21 -11.26 21.02
CA GLY A 21 0.15 -10.96 19.64
C GLY A 21 -0.63 -9.79 19.00
N ARG A 22 -1.40 -9.04 19.81
CA ARG A 22 -2.23 -7.88 19.42
C ARG A 22 -2.32 -6.88 20.58
N SER A 23 -2.69 -5.63 20.30
CA SER A 23 -2.86 -4.61 21.34
C SER A 23 -4.04 -4.96 22.27
N VAL A 24 -3.78 -5.12 23.57
CA VAL A 24 -4.78 -5.47 24.58
C VAL A 24 -4.59 -4.59 25.83
N GLU A 25 -5.68 -4.01 26.32
CA GLU A 25 -5.75 -3.23 27.56
C GLU A 25 -5.88 -4.15 28.78
N VAL A 26 -5.47 -3.70 29.98
CA VAL A 26 -5.59 -4.52 31.21
C VAL A 26 -6.25 -3.74 32.33
N ALA A 27 -7.50 -4.07 32.61
CA ALA A 27 -8.29 -3.40 33.64
C ALA A 27 -8.66 -4.37 34.78
N GLU A 28 -9.05 -3.83 35.94
CA GLU A 28 -9.68 -4.63 36.99
C GLU A 28 -11.15 -4.91 36.67
N THR A 29 -11.61 -6.10 37.04
CA THR A 29 -13.02 -6.43 36.95
C THR A 29 -13.76 -5.93 38.19
N PRO A 30 -14.90 -5.23 38.03
CA PRO A 30 -15.69 -4.77 39.17
C PRO A 30 -16.38 -5.92 39.91
N ASP A 31 -16.63 -7.05 39.24
CA ASP A 31 -17.20 -8.25 39.87
C ASP A 31 -16.93 -9.54 39.06
N GLY A 32 -16.57 -10.59 39.80
CA GLY A 32 -16.40 -11.96 39.32
C GLY A 32 -14.98 -12.35 38.86
N PRO A 33 -14.84 -13.51 38.20
CA PRO A 33 -13.55 -14.04 37.78
C PRO A 33 -12.93 -13.26 36.62
N ALA A 34 -11.61 -13.40 36.46
CA ALA A 34 -10.87 -12.82 35.35
C ALA A 34 -11.44 -13.27 34.00
N HIS A 35 -11.51 -12.37 33.02
CA HIS A 35 -12.06 -12.67 31.71
C HIS A 35 -11.57 -11.67 30.67
N THR A 36 -11.78 -11.95 29.39
CA THR A 36 -11.51 -11.00 28.30
C THR A 36 -12.75 -10.75 27.44
N ASN A 37 -12.86 -9.54 26.90
CA ASN A 37 -13.80 -9.20 25.83
C ASN A 37 -13.12 -9.13 24.45
N GLY A 38 -11.86 -9.58 24.35
CA GLY A 38 -11.04 -9.51 23.14
C GLY A 38 -10.14 -8.27 23.07
N ARG A 39 -10.57 -7.12 23.63
CA ARG A 39 -9.80 -5.85 23.64
C ARG A 39 -9.16 -5.55 24.99
N THR A 40 -9.84 -5.94 26.07
CA THR A 40 -9.42 -5.71 27.44
C THR A 40 -9.43 -7.04 28.17
N ILE A 41 -8.33 -7.32 28.87
CA ILE A 41 -8.26 -8.38 29.86
C ILE A 41 -8.64 -7.77 31.20
N PHE A 42 -9.70 -8.32 31.79
CA PHE A 42 -10.17 -7.95 33.10
C PHE A 42 -9.60 -8.93 34.13
N VAL A 43 -8.75 -8.44 35.03
CA VAL A 43 -8.15 -9.22 36.13
C VAL A 43 -8.94 -9.06 37.43
N SER A 44 -8.74 -9.93 38.40
CA SER A 44 -9.36 -9.83 39.73
C SER A 44 -8.94 -8.54 40.47
N ALA A 45 -9.93 -7.78 40.95
CA ALA A 45 -9.70 -6.59 41.77
C ALA A 45 -9.03 -6.94 43.11
N GLY A 46 -8.02 -6.15 43.51
CA GLY A 46 -7.30 -6.36 44.76
C GLY A 46 -6.46 -7.64 44.85
N GLY A 47 -6.24 -8.34 43.72
CA GLY A 47 -5.37 -9.52 43.67
C GLY A 47 -3.88 -9.15 43.80
N ASP A 48 -3.09 -10.04 44.41
CA ASP A 48 -1.63 -9.89 44.44
C ASP A 48 -1.06 -9.86 43.01
N THR A 49 0.07 -9.17 42.85
CA THR A 49 0.77 -8.93 41.59
C THR A 49 1.04 -10.23 40.83
N GLU A 50 1.43 -11.29 41.53
CA GLU A 50 1.68 -12.60 40.92
C GLU A 50 0.41 -13.24 40.37
N ARG A 51 -0.72 -13.09 41.08
CA ARG A 51 -2.01 -13.61 40.64
C ARG A 51 -2.51 -12.88 39.40
N GLN A 52 -2.48 -11.54 39.41
CA GLN A 52 -2.85 -10.72 38.26
C GLN A 52 -1.98 -11.04 37.03
N ARG A 53 -0.68 -11.27 37.23
CA ARG A 53 0.24 -11.68 36.15
C ARG A 53 -0.19 -13.00 35.52
N ARG A 54 -0.57 -13.99 36.32
CA ARG A 54 -1.05 -15.30 35.82
C ARG A 54 -2.35 -15.18 35.05
N GLU A 55 -3.30 -14.41 35.59
CA GLU A 55 -4.58 -14.11 34.94
C GLU A 55 -4.35 -13.44 33.57
N VAL A 56 -3.46 -12.44 33.50
CA VAL A 56 -3.08 -11.78 32.23
C VAL A 56 -2.49 -12.79 31.24
N LEU A 57 -1.51 -13.57 31.66
CA LEU A 57 -0.82 -14.52 30.77
C LEU A 57 -1.78 -15.56 30.17
N LEU A 58 -2.69 -16.12 30.98
CA LEU A 58 -3.65 -17.07 30.46
C LEU A 58 -4.68 -16.42 29.53
N GLN A 59 -5.26 -15.29 29.90
CA GLN A 59 -6.26 -14.64 29.04
C GLN A 59 -5.61 -14.21 27.71
N SER A 60 -4.38 -13.71 27.74
CA SER A 60 -3.59 -13.44 26.54
C SER A 60 -3.29 -14.71 25.73
N ALA A 61 -2.95 -15.82 26.38
CA ALA A 61 -2.70 -17.10 25.71
C ALA A 61 -3.95 -17.60 24.96
N LEU A 62 -5.13 -17.52 25.58
CA LEU A 62 -6.40 -17.88 24.94
C LEU A 62 -6.72 -16.99 23.73
N LEU A 63 -6.32 -15.72 23.75
CA LEU A 63 -6.44 -14.84 22.60
C LEU A 63 -5.45 -15.20 21.48
N ALA A 64 -4.18 -15.40 21.83
CA ALA A 64 -3.13 -15.72 20.86
C ALA A 64 -3.34 -17.07 20.17
N ALA A 65 -3.91 -18.04 20.88
CA ALA A 65 -4.16 -19.38 20.38
C ALA A 65 -5.48 -19.51 19.59
N GLY A 66 -6.24 -18.41 19.42
CA GLY A 66 -7.53 -18.40 18.73
C GLY A 66 -8.63 -19.19 19.46
N SER A 67 -8.45 -19.45 20.75
CA SER A 67 -9.36 -20.26 21.59
C SER A 67 -10.72 -19.60 21.82
N LEU A 68 -10.82 -18.29 21.57
CA LEU A 68 -12.03 -17.49 21.77
C LEU A 68 -12.68 -17.06 20.43
N GLU A 69 -12.43 -17.78 19.34
CA GLU A 69 -13.06 -17.50 18.04
C GLU A 69 -14.59 -17.66 18.06
N PRO A 70 -15.33 -16.91 17.22
CA PRO A 70 -16.80 -16.90 17.24
C PRO A 70 -17.45 -18.27 17.11
N GLN A 71 -16.86 -19.18 16.33
CA GLN A 71 -17.37 -20.54 16.11
C GLN A 71 -17.33 -21.38 17.38
N LEU A 72 -16.21 -21.34 18.11
CA LEU A 72 -16.02 -22.05 19.39
C LEU A 72 -16.90 -21.43 20.47
N VAL A 73 -16.86 -20.10 20.59
CA VAL A 73 -17.58 -19.33 21.62
C VAL A 73 -19.11 -19.43 21.46
N LYS A 74 -19.63 -19.56 20.22
CA LYS A 74 -21.06 -19.81 19.96
C LYS A 74 -21.55 -21.06 20.69
N SER A 75 -20.74 -22.11 20.72
CA SER A 75 -21.11 -23.38 21.35
C SER A 75 -21.10 -23.38 22.88
N LEU A 76 -20.41 -22.40 23.49
CA LEU A 76 -20.33 -22.21 24.93
C LEU A 76 -21.45 -21.30 25.48
N ARG A 77 -22.26 -20.70 24.58
CA ARG A 77 -23.33 -19.78 24.95
C ARG A 77 -24.40 -20.48 25.80
N ALA A 78 -24.84 -19.81 26.86
CA ALA A 78 -25.84 -20.31 27.80
C ALA A 78 -25.48 -21.67 28.47
N ARG A 79 -24.22 -22.10 28.41
CA ARG A 79 -23.73 -23.37 28.96
C ARG A 79 -22.49 -23.16 29.85
N PRO A 80 -22.63 -22.54 31.04
CA PRO A 80 -21.49 -22.18 31.89
C PRO A 80 -20.66 -23.40 32.34
N GLY A 81 -21.30 -24.56 32.58
CA GLY A 81 -20.61 -25.80 32.92
C GLY A 81 -19.71 -26.33 31.79
N LEU A 82 -20.16 -26.20 30.53
CA LEU A 82 -19.34 -26.56 29.37
C LEU A 82 -18.18 -25.57 29.19
N GLY A 83 -18.42 -24.28 29.38
CA GLY A 83 -17.36 -23.25 29.36
C GLY A 83 -16.26 -23.51 30.40
N ARG A 84 -16.63 -23.93 31.61
CA ARG A 84 -15.68 -24.29 32.68
C ARG A 84 -14.86 -25.54 32.32
N ARG A 85 -15.50 -26.58 31.77
CA ARG A 85 -14.82 -27.79 31.29
C ARG A 85 -13.87 -27.49 30.13
N TYR A 86 -14.30 -26.64 29.20
CA TYR A 86 -13.48 -26.20 28.07
C TYR A 86 -12.25 -25.42 28.54
N LEU A 87 -12.44 -24.44 29.44
CA LEU A 87 -11.34 -23.64 29.99
C LEU A 87 -10.30 -24.48 30.72
N ALA A 88 -10.70 -25.57 31.38
CA ALA A 88 -9.77 -26.48 32.05
C ALA A 88 -8.83 -27.22 31.10
N VAL A 89 -9.31 -27.60 29.92
CA VAL A 89 -8.50 -28.29 28.91
C VAL A 89 -7.74 -27.26 28.07
N GLU A 90 -8.46 -26.30 27.53
CA GLU A 90 -7.93 -25.31 26.60
C GLU A 90 -6.96 -24.33 27.25
N GLY A 91 -7.18 -23.95 28.51
CA GLY A 91 -6.27 -23.06 29.22
C GLY A 91 -4.88 -23.68 29.40
N ARG A 92 -4.79 -25.00 29.61
CA ARG A 92 -3.51 -25.72 29.73
C ARG A 92 -2.80 -25.79 28.37
N ARG A 93 -3.55 -26.07 27.30
CA ARG A 93 -3.05 -26.05 25.92
C ARG A 93 -2.53 -24.67 25.53
N ALA A 94 -3.32 -23.62 25.72
CA ALA A 94 -2.94 -22.27 25.38
C ALA A 94 -1.69 -21.79 26.15
N LEU A 95 -1.57 -22.15 27.43
CA LEU A 95 -0.36 -21.86 28.23
C LEU A 95 0.87 -22.62 27.75
N ALA A 96 0.72 -23.86 27.29
CA ALA A 96 1.81 -24.63 26.69
C ALA A 96 2.30 -23.98 25.39
N ASP A 97 1.38 -23.62 24.49
CA ASP A 97 1.70 -22.90 23.25
C ASP A 97 2.40 -21.54 23.52
N LEU A 98 1.98 -20.84 24.59
CA LEU A 98 2.61 -19.59 24.99
C LEU A 98 4.00 -19.81 25.60
N ALA A 99 4.21 -20.89 26.35
CA ALA A 99 5.50 -21.21 26.97
C ALA A 99 6.62 -21.42 25.95
N ASP A 100 6.31 -21.95 24.77
CA ASP A 100 7.26 -22.10 23.66
C ASP A 100 7.77 -20.76 23.12
N ARG A 101 6.97 -19.69 23.25
CA ARG A 101 7.28 -18.35 22.73
C ARG A 101 7.74 -17.39 23.82
N LEU A 102 7.32 -17.62 25.06
CA LEU A 102 7.57 -16.76 26.20
C LEU A 102 8.02 -17.61 27.40
N PRO A 103 9.33 -17.69 27.69
CA PRO A 103 9.87 -18.49 28.79
C PRO A 103 9.27 -18.16 30.16
N ALA A 104 8.79 -16.92 30.36
CA ALA A 104 8.10 -16.50 31.58
C ALA A 104 6.75 -17.22 31.83
N ALA A 105 6.15 -17.85 30.81
CA ALA A 105 4.94 -18.66 30.92
C ALA A 105 5.20 -20.15 31.21
N ALA A 106 6.44 -20.62 31.03
CA ALA A 106 6.81 -22.03 31.23
C ALA A 106 6.47 -22.60 32.62
N PRO A 107 6.66 -21.88 33.75
CA PRO A 107 6.28 -22.38 35.07
C PRO A 107 4.78 -22.63 35.22
N LEU A 108 3.94 -21.94 34.44
CA LEU A 108 2.47 -22.08 34.48
C LEU A 108 1.98 -23.28 33.68
N SER A 109 2.71 -23.66 32.62
CA SER A 109 2.43 -24.86 31.82
C SER A 109 2.92 -26.15 32.50
N ALA A 110 4.03 -26.08 33.26
CA ALA A 110 4.68 -27.24 33.87
C ALA A 110 3.82 -28.03 34.87
N ALA A 111 2.70 -27.48 35.36
CA ALA A 111 1.84 -28.13 36.34
C ALA A 111 1.05 -29.32 35.76
N ALA A 112 0.72 -29.31 34.47
CA ALA A 112 0.07 -30.42 33.79
C ALA A 112 0.24 -30.29 32.27
N PRO A 113 0.74 -31.32 31.56
CA PRO A 113 0.92 -31.25 30.12
C PRO A 113 -0.43 -31.14 29.38
N PRO A 114 -0.46 -30.49 28.21
CA PRO A 114 -1.67 -30.44 27.39
C PRO A 114 -2.04 -31.84 26.89
N ILE A 115 -3.34 -32.14 26.92
CA ILE A 115 -3.89 -33.42 26.42
C ILE A 115 -4.51 -33.29 25.03
N THR A 116 -4.49 -32.08 24.45
CA THR A 116 -5.06 -31.76 23.13
C THR A 116 -4.06 -30.94 22.32
N ALA A 117 -4.11 -31.08 20.99
CA ALA A 117 -3.30 -30.32 20.05
C ALA A 117 -4.03 -29.08 19.51
N THR A 118 -5.37 -29.08 19.51
CA THR A 118 -6.17 -27.99 18.94
C THR A 118 -7.32 -27.55 19.85
N ALA A 119 -7.79 -26.31 19.64
CA ALA A 119 -8.92 -25.75 20.37
C ALA A 119 -10.25 -26.48 20.09
N ASP A 120 -10.41 -27.04 18.89
CA ASP A 120 -11.57 -27.87 18.53
C ASP A 120 -11.56 -29.20 19.31
N GLU A 121 -10.41 -29.86 19.41
CA GLU A 121 -10.24 -31.08 20.20
C GLU A 121 -10.50 -30.82 21.70
N SER A 122 -10.02 -29.69 22.22
CA SER A 122 -10.34 -29.26 23.60
C SER A 122 -11.84 -29.12 23.83
N LEU A 123 -12.59 -28.65 22.82
CA LEU A 123 -14.04 -28.50 22.89
C LEU A 123 -14.75 -29.87 22.82
N GLU A 124 -14.24 -30.80 22.01
CA GLU A 124 -14.76 -32.17 21.94
C GLU A 124 -14.58 -32.92 23.27
N ILE A 125 -13.39 -32.85 23.87
CA ILE A 125 -13.13 -33.45 25.18
C ILE A 125 -14.03 -32.80 26.25
N ALA A 126 -14.22 -31.48 26.20
CA ALA A 126 -15.10 -30.77 27.12
C ALA A 126 -16.57 -31.22 26.99
N ARG A 127 -17.04 -31.57 25.78
CA ARG A 127 -18.38 -32.12 25.52
C ARG A 127 -18.52 -33.59 25.90
N SER A 128 -17.42 -34.34 25.91
CA SER A 128 -17.42 -35.75 26.27
C SER A 128 -17.76 -35.99 27.75
N ARG A 129 -17.97 -37.26 28.11
CA ARG A 129 -18.13 -37.71 29.51
C ARG A 129 -16.80 -37.92 30.24
N ALA A 130 -15.66 -37.51 29.65
CA ALA A 130 -14.35 -37.64 30.29
C ALA A 130 -14.33 -36.93 31.65
N LYS A 131 -13.65 -37.56 32.62
CA LYS A 131 -13.43 -36.98 33.95
C LYS A 131 -12.27 -35.98 33.87
N LEU A 132 -12.60 -34.70 33.92
CA LEU A 132 -11.65 -33.60 33.83
C LEU A 132 -11.44 -32.96 35.21
N ALA A 133 -10.19 -32.65 35.54
CA ALA A 133 -9.90 -31.82 36.71
C ALA A 133 -10.41 -30.40 36.50
N ASP A 134 -10.98 -29.81 37.54
CA ASP A 134 -11.43 -28.41 37.50
C ASP A 134 -10.30 -27.45 37.14
N PRO A 135 -10.61 -26.34 36.44
CA PRO A 135 -9.62 -25.30 36.19
C PRO A 135 -9.24 -24.62 37.52
N PRO A 136 -7.96 -24.24 37.70
CA PRO A 136 -7.57 -23.38 38.82
C PRO A 136 -8.39 -22.09 38.88
N ASP A 137 -8.62 -21.52 40.06
CA ASP A 137 -9.47 -20.33 40.21
C ASP A 137 -8.98 -19.10 39.43
N TRP A 138 -7.67 -18.98 39.25
CA TRP A 138 -7.04 -17.91 38.47
C TRP A 138 -7.24 -18.09 36.95
N PHE A 139 -7.79 -19.22 36.49
CA PHE A 139 -8.12 -19.38 35.08
C PHE A 139 -9.23 -18.43 34.62
N GLY A 140 -10.05 -17.98 35.55
CA GLY A 140 -11.10 -17.03 35.27
C GLY A 140 -12.34 -17.69 34.63
N ALA A 141 -13.02 -16.96 33.74
CA ALA A 141 -14.19 -17.44 33.03
C ALA A 141 -14.26 -16.93 31.59
N ILE A 142 -14.84 -17.73 30.71
CA ILE A 142 -15.19 -17.32 29.35
C ILE A 142 -16.59 -16.69 29.39
N ARG A 143 -16.72 -15.44 28.90
CA ARG A 143 -18.00 -14.71 28.83
C ARG A 143 -18.42 -14.49 27.36
N PRO A 144 -19.13 -15.46 26.73
CA PRO A 144 -19.47 -15.43 25.30
C PRO A 144 -20.19 -14.17 24.80
N THR A 145 -21.03 -13.55 25.64
CA THR A 145 -21.79 -12.34 25.30
C THR A 145 -20.90 -11.10 25.16
N ARG A 146 -19.78 -11.04 25.89
CA ARG A 146 -18.84 -9.91 25.84
C ARG A 146 -17.84 -10.00 24.68
N LEU A 147 -17.68 -11.17 24.08
CA LEU A 147 -16.75 -11.42 22.96
C LEU A 147 -17.36 -11.05 21.58
N ARG A 148 -18.68 -10.89 21.47
CA ARG A 148 -19.38 -10.61 20.18
C ARG A 148 -19.64 -9.13 19.90
N ASN A 149 -19.63 -8.27 20.92
CA ASN A 149 -19.99 -6.87 20.80
C ASN A 149 -18.75 -5.94 20.65
N ALA A 150 -17.60 -6.49 20.28
CA ALA A 150 -16.41 -5.69 20.03
C ALA A 150 -16.45 -5.17 18.58
N PRO A 151 -16.59 -3.86 18.33
CA PRO A 151 -16.38 -3.30 16.99
C PRO A 151 -14.90 -3.46 16.59
N PRO A 152 -14.58 -3.64 15.30
CA PRO A 152 -13.20 -3.80 14.84
C PRO A 152 -12.38 -2.55 15.15
N VAL A 153 -11.20 -2.74 15.72
CA VAL A 153 -10.24 -1.66 16.03
C VAL A 153 -9.09 -1.71 15.02
N PRO A 154 -8.61 -0.57 14.49
CA PRO A 154 -7.45 -0.54 13.59
C PRO A 154 -6.19 -1.08 14.29
N GLY A 155 -5.50 -2.03 13.65
CA GLY A 155 -4.15 -2.47 14.07
C GLY A 155 -4.00 -3.90 14.62
N GLU A 156 -5.00 -4.78 14.48
CA GLU A 156 -4.82 -6.20 14.80
C GLU A 156 -3.92 -6.91 13.76
N ARG A 157 -2.96 -7.73 14.24
CA ARG A 157 -2.33 -8.77 13.40
C ARG A 157 -3.34 -9.90 13.23
N ALA A 158 -3.79 -10.12 11.99
CA ALA A 158 -4.68 -11.22 11.64
C ALA A 158 -4.00 -12.58 11.86
N ALA A 159 -4.71 -13.48 12.57
CA ALA A 159 -4.31 -14.86 12.82
C ALA A 159 -4.55 -15.72 11.57
N ASP A 160 -3.87 -16.87 11.48
CA ASP A 160 -3.86 -17.77 10.31
C ASP A 160 -5.25 -18.23 9.81
N LYS A 161 -6.29 -18.04 10.64
CA LYS A 161 -7.67 -18.42 10.32
C LYS A 161 -8.48 -17.31 9.64
N ASP A 162 -7.99 -16.06 9.69
CA ASP A 162 -8.50 -14.96 8.84
C ASP A 162 -8.11 -15.14 7.36
N LEU A 163 -7.27 -16.13 7.07
CA LEU A 163 -6.83 -16.52 5.72
C LEU A 163 -7.62 -17.70 5.12
N ARG A 164 -8.62 -18.25 5.84
CA ARG A 164 -9.52 -19.27 5.29
C ARG A 164 -10.79 -18.63 4.74
N LEU A 165 -10.84 -18.45 3.42
CA LEU A 165 -12.08 -18.22 2.68
C LEU A 165 -13.05 -19.38 2.94
N ARG A 166 -13.95 -19.25 3.92
CA ARG A 166 -15.15 -20.09 4.02
C ARG A 166 -16.28 -19.39 3.31
N PHE A 167 -16.71 -19.99 2.20
CA PHE A 167 -18.00 -19.70 1.60
C PHE A 167 -19.08 -20.35 2.47
N ASP A 168 -19.65 -19.61 3.42
CA ASP A 168 -20.89 -20.03 4.06
C ASP A 168 -22.05 -19.77 3.09
N ARG A 169 -22.66 -20.86 2.60
CA ARG A 169 -24.00 -20.83 2.04
C ARG A 169 -24.94 -20.40 3.16
N VAL A 170 -25.72 -19.36 2.91
CA VAL A 170 -26.88 -19.03 3.75
C VAL A 170 -27.92 -20.10 3.45
N ASP A 171 -28.01 -21.12 4.31
CA ASP A 171 -29.18 -21.98 4.35
C ASP A 171 -30.32 -21.15 4.94
N ALA A 172 -31.40 -21.04 4.16
CA ALA A 172 -32.65 -20.44 4.59
C ALA A 172 -33.22 -21.28 5.74
N ASP A 173 -33.71 -20.58 6.77
CA ASP A 173 -34.45 -21.18 7.87
C ASP A 173 -35.70 -21.88 7.31
N ASP A 174 -35.73 -23.21 7.35
CA ASP A 174 -36.97 -23.97 7.26
C ASP A 174 -37.60 -23.98 8.66
N GLU A 175 -38.55 -23.07 8.87
CA GLU A 175 -39.51 -23.15 9.98
C GLU A 175 -40.42 -24.37 9.73
N GLN A 176 -40.33 -25.37 10.61
CA GLN A 176 -41.40 -26.34 10.81
C GLN A 176 -41.99 -26.11 12.20
N ASP A 177 -43.29 -25.83 12.17
CA ASP A 177 -44.19 -25.61 13.29
C ASP A 177 -44.16 -26.72 14.34
N ASP A 178 -44.30 -26.35 15.61
CA ASP A 178 -45.20 -27.05 16.53
C ASP A 178 -45.69 -26.09 17.62
N GLU A 179 -46.95 -25.68 17.43
CA GLU A 179 -48.03 -25.38 18.38
C GLU A 179 -47.73 -24.74 19.75
N GLY A 180 -48.36 -23.58 19.99
CA GLY A 180 -48.86 -23.23 21.32
C GLY A 180 -48.95 -21.74 21.66
N ASP A 181 -50.18 -21.22 21.57
CA ASP A 181 -50.80 -20.22 22.46
C ASP A 181 -50.84 -18.73 22.05
N ASP A 182 -52.05 -18.18 22.24
CA ASP A 182 -52.67 -16.97 21.68
C ASP A 182 -52.16 -15.62 22.24
N GLY A 183 -52.13 -14.58 21.38
CA GLY A 183 -52.11 -13.16 21.81
C GLY A 183 -51.78 -12.16 20.68
N PRO A 184 -52.45 -11.00 20.56
CA PRO A 184 -52.42 -10.20 19.32
C PRO A 184 -51.12 -9.39 19.18
N ALA A 185 -50.53 -9.44 17.99
CA ALA A 185 -49.34 -8.67 17.62
C ALA A 185 -49.70 -7.23 17.22
N GLU A 186 -49.06 -6.25 17.88
CA GLU A 186 -49.11 -4.84 17.49
C GLU A 186 -48.28 -4.58 16.22
N GLU A 187 -48.88 -3.78 15.33
CA GLU A 187 -48.36 -3.40 14.01
C GLU A 187 -47.02 -2.65 14.05
N SER A 188 -46.08 -3.09 13.22
CA SER A 188 -44.76 -2.48 13.06
C SER A 188 -44.81 -1.14 12.30
N LYS A 189 -44.36 -0.08 12.97
CA LYS A 189 -44.28 1.34 12.55
C LYS A 189 -43.32 1.64 11.37
N ILE A 190 -42.87 0.63 10.63
CA ILE A 190 -41.93 0.78 9.50
C ILE A 190 -42.67 0.91 8.15
N LEU A 191 -43.94 0.49 8.09
CA LEU A 191 -44.76 0.51 6.88
C LEU A 191 -45.58 1.78 6.65
N LYS A 192 -45.46 2.81 7.50
CA LYS A 192 -46.16 4.11 7.33
C LYS A 192 -45.32 5.23 6.71
N LEU A 193 -44.11 4.93 6.23
CA LEU A 193 -43.21 5.92 5.61
C LEU A 193 -43.21 5.88 4.07
N PHE A 194 -43.96 4.96 3.45
CA PHE A 194 -43.97 4.77 1.99
C PHE A 194 -45.25 5.21 1.28
N ASP A 195 -46.26 5.70 2.02
CA ASP A 195 -47.45 6.30 1.41
C ASP A 195 -47.38 7.84 1.48
N ASN A 196 -46.75 8.45 0.48
CA ASN A 196 -46.95 9.88 0.22
C ASN A 196 -47.09 10.12 -1.31
N PRO A 197 -48.26 10.59 -1.80
CA PRO A 197 -48.65 10.50 -3.21
C PRO A 197 -48.15 11.65 -4.10
N LEU A 198 -46.92 12.12 -3.93
CA LEU A 198 -46.38 13.31 -4.64
C LEU A 198 -45.30 13.05 -5.70
N PHE A 199 -45.00 11.79 -6.03
CA PHE A 199 -44.02 11.45 -7.07
C PHE A 199 -44.60 10.48 -8.11
N ASN A 200 -45.66 10.90 -8.82
CA ASN A 200 -46.12 10.22 -10.03
C ASN A 200 -45.56 10.93 -11.26
N SER A 201 -44.51 10.37 -11.86
CA SER A 201 -44.14 10.68 -13.23
C SER A 201 -43.83 9.39 -14.00
N GLU A 202 -44.55 9.19 -15.11
CA GLU A 202 -44.41 8.05 -16.04
C GLU A 202 -42.97 7.85 -16.53
N ALA A 203 -42.17 8.92 -16.59
CA ALA A 203 -40.78 8.89 -17.02
C ALA A 203 -39.84 8.12 -16.07
N VAL A 204 -40.16 8.03 -14.77
CA VAL A 204 -39.34 7.27 -13.79
C VAL A 204 -39.63 5.77 -13.89
N GLY A 205 -40.86 5.40 -14.27
CA GLY A 205 -41.27 4.00 -14.46
C GLY A 205 -40.59 3.34 -15.65
N ASP A 206 -40.43 4.07 -16.76
CA ASP A 206 -39.73 3.56 -17.95
C ASP A 206 -38.21 3.45 -17.75
N PHE A 207 -37.64 4.36 -16.96
CA PHE A 207 -36.23 4.28 -16.58
C PHE A 207 -35.95 3.08 -15.66
N LEU A 208 -36.82 2.81 -14.68
CA LEU A 208 -36.71 1.64 -13.80
C LEU A 208 -36.91 0.31 -14.56
N ARG A 209 -37.77 0.29 -15.57
CA ARG A 209 -37.98 -0.90 -16.42
C ARG A 209 -36.76 -1.20 -17.30
N LYS A 210 -36.03 -0.17 -17.74
CA LYS A 210 -34.79 -0.27 -18.51
C LYS A 210 -33.58 -0.64 -17.63
N LEU A 211 -33.59 -0.25 -16.36
CA LEU A 211 -32.52 -0.54 -15.38
C LEU A 211 -32.65 -1.95 -14.77
N LEU A 212 -33.84 -2.56 -14.82
CA LEU A 212 -34.08 -3.94 -14.37
C LEU A 212 -34.00 -5.01 -15.47
N GLY A 213 -33.55 -4.67 -16.68
CA GLY A 213 -33.05 -5.65 -17.65
C GLY A 213 -34.03 -6.76 -18.04
N ALA A 214 -35.27 -6.41 -18.39
CA ALA A 214 -36.20 -7.36 -19.00
C ALA A 214 -36.27 -7.15 -20.52
N ASP A 215 -35.43 -7.88 -21.27
CA ASP A 215 -35.68 -8.18 -22.68
C ASP A 215 -35.80 -9.70 -22.85
N ARG A 216 -37.01 -10.15 -23.21
CA ARG A 216 -37.30 -11.50 -23.67
C ARG A 216 -37.31 -11.50 -25.19
N SER A 217 -36.38 -12.23 -25.82
CA SER A 217 -36.58 -12.72 -27.19
C SER A 217 -37.57 -13.89 -27.17
N ALA A 218 -38.65 -13.76 -27.95
CA ALA A 218 -39.62 -14.83 -28.14
C ALA A 218 -39.16 -15.82 -29.23
N GLY A 219 -39.31 -17.12 -28.94
CA GLY A 219 -39.53 -18.16 -29.96
C GLY A 219 -38.66 -19.40 -29.84
N GLY A 220 -39.22 -20.49 -29.29
CA GLY A 220 -38.68 -21.84 -29.46
C GLY A 220 -38.94 -22.79 -28.29
N SER A 221 -39.87 -23.73 -28.47
CA SER A 221 -40.25 -24.78 -27.53
C SER A 221 -39.10 -25.74 -27.18
N GLY A 222 -38.98 -26.16 -25.91
CA GLY A 222 -38.22 -27.37 -25.56
C GLY A 222 -37.71 -27.42 -24.11
N THR A 223 -38.39 -28.22 -23.29
CA THR A 223 -37.97 -28.89 -22.05
C THR A 223 -36.48 -28.87 -21.65
N GLY A 224 -36.20 -28.50 -20.39
CA GLY A 224 -34.97 -28.86 -19.68
C GLY A 224 -34.38 -27.72 -18.82
N GLY A 225 -34.93 -27.52 -17.62
CA GLY A 225 -34.47 -26.48 -16.70
C GLY A 225 -33.12 -26.79 -16.07
N ALA A 226 -32.12 -25.98 -16.39
CA ALA A 226 -30.90 -25.78 -15.62
C ALA A 226 -30.36 -24.36 -15.90
N GLU A 227 -30.93 -23.35 -15.24
CA GLU A 227 -30.43 -21.97 -15.33
C GLU A 227 -29.48 -21.64 -14.18
N MET A 228 -28.24 -21.30 -14.58
CA MET A 228 -27.26 -20.54 -13.81
C MET A 228 -27.89 -19.28 -13.20
N ARG A 229 -27.74 -19.09 -11.88
CA ARG A 229 -28.02 -17.80 -11.23
C ARG A 229 -26.76 -16.94 -11.20
N VAL A 230 -26.79 -15.85 -11.97
CA VAL A 230 -25.87 -14.71 -11.90
C VAL A 230 -26.09 -13.99 -10.57
N GLY A 231 -25.06 -13.96 -9.72
CA GLY A 231 -25.08 -13.26 -8.44
C GLY A 231 -24.93 -11.75 -8.62
N ALA A 232 -25.94 -10.99 -8.19
CA ALA A 232 -25.91 -9.53 -8.19
C ALA A 232 -24.90 -8.98 -7.17
N VAL A 233 -23.91 -8.24 -7.65
CA VAL A 233 -22.94 -7.51 -6.82
C VAL A 233 -23.64 -6.27 -6.24
N ARG A 234 -23.84 -6.23 -4.91
CA ARG A 234 -24.24 -5.00 -4.21
C ARG A 234 -23.10 -3.99 -4.28
N ARG A 235 -23.34 -2.86 -4.95
CA ARG A 235 -22.51 -1.64 -4.85
C ARG A 235 -22.37 -1.23 -3.38
N GLY A 236 -21.16 -1.31 -2.85
CA GLY A 236 -20.80 -0.64 -1.59
C GLY A 236 -20.91 0.87 -1.75
N ARG A 237 -21.35 1.57 -0.70
CA ARG A 237 -21.37 3.04 -0.67
C ARG A 237 -19.96 3.57 -0.94
N ALA A 238 -19.88 4.57 -1.81
CA ALA A 238 -18.65 5.32 -2.07
C ALA A 238 -18.08 5.86 -0.74
N ALA A 239 -16.80 5.63 -0.51
CA ALA A 239 -16.08 6.16 0.64
C ALA A 239 -15.99 7.69 0.51
N GLY A 240 -16.13 8.40 1.62
CA GLY A 240 -16.05 9.87 1.63
C GLY A 240 -14.66 10.37 1.21
N PRO A 241 -14.54 11.65 0.82
CA PRO A 241 -13.29 12.23 0.30
C PRO A 241 -12.08 12.22 1.27
N GLU A 242 -12.32 11.90 2.55
CA GLU A 242 -11.33 11.77 3.63
C GLU A 242 -11.02 10.30 3.99
N ALA A 243 -11.62 9.33 3.29
CA ALA A 243 -11.47 7.92 3.63
C ALA A 243 -10.09 7.40 3.18
N ARG A 244 -9.23 7.12 4.16
CA ARG A 244 -7.96 6.42 3.95
C ARG A 244 -8.24 5.03 3.35
N PRO A 245 -7.53 4.60 2.29
CA PRO A 245 -7.66 3.24 1.80
C PRO A 245 -7.28 2.26 2.92
N LEU A 246 -8.09 1.20 3.07
CA LEU A 246 -7.78 0.14 4.02
C LEU A 246 -6.48 -0.54 3.58
N PRO A 247 -5.53 -0.84 4.48
CA PRO A 247 -4.31 -1.52 4.11
C PRO A 247 -4.63 -2.91 3.56
N THR A 248 -4.57 -3.06 2.23
CA THR A 248 -4.76 -4.33 1.53
C THR A 248 -3.57 -5.24 1.86
N ARG A 249 -3.83 -6.38 2.51
CA ARG A 249 -2.79 -7.36 2.87
C ARG A 249 -2.33 -8.06 1.58
N ILE A 250 -1.12 -7.73 1.12
CA ILE A 250 -0.55 -8.30 -0.09
C ILE A 250 -0.14 -9.76 0.16
N HIS A 251 -0.51 -10.65 -0.74
CA HIS A 251 0.00 -12.01 -0.76
C HIS A 251 1.42 -12.05 -1.34
N PHE A 252 2.36 -12.58 -0.57
CA PHE A 252 3.73 -12.85 -1.02
C PHE A 252 3.72 -13.88 -2.15
N THR A 253 3.95 -13.46 -3.39
CA THR A 253 4.24 -14.39 -4.49
C THR A 253 5.59 -14.03 -5.11
N GLY A 254 6.66 -14.55 -4.51
CA GLY A 254 8.01 -14.47 -5.06
C GLY A 254 9.02 -15.20 -4.18
N ASP A 255 9.55 -16.32 -4.67
CA ASP A 255 10.63 -17.12 -4.06
C ASP A 255 12.01 -16.43 -4.04
N ALA A 256 12.13 -15.25 -4.62
CA ALA A 256 13.39 -14.51 -4.62
C ALA A 256 13.49 -13.67 -3.33
N LYS A 257 14.24 -14.19 -2.34
CA LYS A 257 14.86 -13.40 -1.26
C LYS A 257 16.28 -12.97 -1.72
N PRO A 258 16.46 -11.93 -2.56
CA PRO A 258 17.79 -11.53 -3.01
C PRO A 258 18.67 -10.99 -1.86
N GLY A 259 18.08 -10.61 -0.72
CA GLY A 259 18.83 -10.19 0.47
C GLY A 259 19.59 -11.32 1.19
N ALA A 260 19.35 -12.59 0.85
CA ALA A 260 20.10 -13.74 1.36
C ALA A 260 21.21 -14.21 0.40
N ALA A 261 21.29 -13.65 -0.80
CA ALA A 261 22.38 -13.92 -1.72
C ALA A 261 23.60 -13.09 -1.32
N VAL A 262 24.64 -13.78 -0.87
CA VAL A 262 25.99 -13.26 -0.65
C VAL A 262 26.39 -12.34 -1.82
N GLY A 263 26.61 -11.05 -1.56
CA GLY A 263 27.26 -10.13 -2.50
C GLY A 263 26.45 -8.94 -3.04
N VAL A 264 25.17 -8.77 -2.72
CA VAL A 264 24.43 -7.54 -3.09
C VAL A 264 24.76 -6.42 -2.10
N GLY A 265 25.62 -5.49 -2.52
CA GLY A 265 25.96 -4.28 -1.77
C GLY A 265 24.68 -3.49 -1.46
N GLY A 266 24.55 -3.00 -0.23
CA GLY A 266 23.48 -2.07 0.11
C GLY A 266 24.09 -0.83 0.70
N ALA A 267 23.79 0.33 0.11
CA ALA A 267 24.23 1.62 0.59
C ALA A 267 23.43 2.02 1.84
N LEU A 268 24.10 2.62 2.81
CA LEU A 268 23.47 3.16 4.00
C LEU A 268 23.14 4.64 3.75
N HIS A 269 21.91 5.02 4.04
CA HIS A 269 21.42 6.39 3.90
C HIS A 269 20.85 6.90 5.21
N ALA A 270 20.98 8.21 5.40
CA ALA A 270 20.36 8.89 6.51
C ALA A 270 18.83 8.97 6.34
N GLU A 271 18.12 9.02 7.47
CA GLU A 271 16.70 9.34 7.54
C GLU A 271 16.50 10.62 8.34
N TRP A 272 15.61 11.49 7.86
CA TRP A 272 15.27 12.73 8.54
C TRP A 272 14.22 12.49 9.63
N ASP A 273 14.61 12.74 10.88
CA ASP A 273 13.71 12.67 12.02
C ASP A 273 13.07 14.03 12.27
N VAL A 274 11.84 14.22 11.77
CA VAL A 274 11.11 15.48 11.92
C VAL A 274 10.76 15.82 13.37
N HIS A 275 10.65 14.82 14.25
CA HIS A 275 10.31 15.05 15.66
C HIS A 275 11.48 15.63 16.45
N HIS A 276 12.70 15.25 16.08
CA HIS A 276 13.93 15.73 16.72
C HIS A 276 14.73 16.71 15.85
N ASN A 277 14.21 17.07 14.67
CA ASN A 277 14.82 17.98 13.70
C ASN A 277 16.30 17.64 13.40
N ARG A 278 16.59 16.34 13.22
CA ARG A 278 17.96 15.85 13.00
C ARG A 278 17.99 14.66 12.04
N TYR A 279 19.14 14.44 11.43
CA TYR A 279 19.39 13.22 10.68
C TYR A 279 19.73 12.06 11.60
N ARG A 280 19.20 10.89 11.27
CA ARG A 280 19.65 9.60 11.77
C ARG A 280 20.62 9.03 10.74
N PRO A 281 21.95 9.08 10.98
CA PRO A 281 22.92 8.58 10.02
C PRO A 281 22.80 7.05 9.90
N ASP A 282 23.12 6.54 8.71
CA ASP A 282 23.19 5.09 8.42
C ASP A 282 21.95 4.29 8.86
N TRP A 283 20.78 4.93 8.81
CA TRP A 283 19.56 4.39 9.38
C TRP A 283 18.84 3.43 8.43
N CYS A 284 18.88 3.74 7.13
CA CYS A 284 18.21 3.00 6.09
C CYS A 284 19.25 2.30 5.19
N ARG A 285 19.06 1.01 4.93
CA ARG A 285 19.87 0.26 3.97
C ARG A 285 19.10 0.12 2.66
N VAL A 286 19.61 0.77 1.62
CA VAL A 286 19.07 0.69 0.25
C VAL A 286 19.87 -0.35 -0.53
N ILE A 287 19.17 -1.27 -1.19
CA ILE A 287 19.74 -2.41 -1.89
C ILE A 287 19.27 -2.32 -3.34
N ASP A 288 20.14 -1.86 -4.23
CA ASP A 288 19.94 -1.91 -5.67
C ASP A 288 20.39 -3.27 -6.23
N TYR A 289 19.61 -3.82 -7.17
CA TYR A 289 19.97 -5.08 -7.81
C TYR A 289 19.30 -5.20 -9.19
N PRO A 290 19.95 -5.85 -10.17
CA PRO A 290 19.34 -6.09 -11.47
C PRO A 290 18.16 -7.05 -11.36
N LEU A 291 17.02 -6.69 -11.91
CA LEU A 291 15.88 -7.59 -12.00
C LEU A 291 16.12 -8.61 -13.12
N THR A 292 16.70 -9.76 -12.75
CA THR A 292 16.93 -10.88 -13.68
C THR A 292 15.74 -11.82 -13.64
N THR A 293 14.80 -11.66 -14.56
CA THR A 293 13.71 -12.62 -14.74
C THR A 293 13.74 -13.24 -16.13
N HIS A 294 13.40 -14.53 -16.20
CA HIS A 294 13.16 -15.24 -17.46
C HIS A 294 11.81 -14.76 -18.00
N ALA A 295 11.87 -13.94 -19.04
CA ALA A 295 10.71 -13.30 -19.64
C ALA A 295 10.07 -14.16 -20.74
N ASP A 296 8.76 -14.38 -20.65
CA ASP A 296 7.95 -14.76 -21.81
C ASP A 296 7.73 -13.49 -22.65
N VAL A 297 8.31 -13.47 -23.86
CA VAL A 297 8.44 -12.27 -24.72
C VAL A 297 7.11 -11.88 -25.39
N SER A 298 6.04 -12.65 -25.13
CA SER A 298 4.76 -12.57 -25.84
C SER A 298 3.81 -11.44 -25.38
N ALA A 299 4.05 -10.78 -24.26
CA ALA A 299 3.07 -9.83 -23.69
C ALA A 299 3.63 -8.42 -23.48
N GLY A 300 3.10 -7.46 -24.25
CA GLY A 300 3.18 -6.03 -23.93
C GLY A 300 3.43 -5.14 -25.14
N ALA A 301 2.37 -4.84 -25.90
CA ALA A 301 2.39 -3.69 -26.81
C ALA A 301 2.54 -2.42 -25.97
N VAL A 302 3.56 -1.60 -26.26
CA VAL A 302 3.63 -0.24 -25.70
C VAL A 302 2.60 0.58 -26.45
N THR A 303 1.64 1.15 -25.74
CA THR A 303 0.71 2.10 -26.33
C THR A 303 1.51 3.31 -26.81
N HIS A 304 1.49 3.58 -28.11
CA HIS A 304 2.13 4.77 -28.66
C HIS A 304 1.28 5.99 -28.28
N ASP A 305 1.88 6.96 -27.59
CA ASP A 305 1.23 8.23 -27.28
C ASP A 305 1.92 9.34 -28.10
N ASP A 306 1.34 9.64 -29.26
CA ASP A 306 1.83 10.68 -30.15
C ASP A 306 1.78 12.07 -29.53
N VAL A 307 0.83 12.32 -28.63
CA VAL A 307 0.69 13.61 -27.94
C VAL A 307 1.84 13.78 -26.96
N LEU A 308 2.10 12.76 -26.15
CA LEU A 308 3.23 12.72 -25.23
C LEU A 308 4.55 12.93 -25.98
N ARG A 309 4.75 12.18 -27.08
CA ARG A 309 5.95 12.31 -27.92
C ARG A 309 6.11 13.72 -28.46
N ARG A 310 5.04 14.33 -28.99
CA ARG A 310 5.07 15.70 -29.54
C ARG A 310 5.31 16.76 -28.47
N ARG A 311 4.84 16.54 -27.24
CA ARG A 311 5.04 17.48 -26.13
C ARG A 311 6.45 17.34 -25.58
N LEU A 312 6.88 16.13 -25.26
CA LEU A 312 8.24 15.87 -24.81
C LEU A 312 9.28 16.25 -25.86
N SER A 313 8.98 16.21 -27.17
CA SER A 313 9.89 16.66 -28.23
C SER A 313 10.27 18.16 -28.14
N ARG A 314 9.49 18.95 -27.39
CA ARG A 314 9.75 20.38 -27.12
C ARG A 314 10.69 20.63 -25.94
N VAL A 315 10.95 19.62 -25.12
CA VAL A 315 11.88 19.69 -23.99
C VAL A 315 13.31 19.65 -24.54
N GLY A 316 13.82 20.81 -24.97
CA GLY A 316 15.20 21.02 -25.40
C GLY A 316 15.98 21.74 -24.30
N LEU A 317 17.05 21.12 -23.80
CA LEU A 317 17.71 21.54 -22.56
C LEU A 317 19.18 21.93 -22.74
N GLY A 318 19.80 21.59 -23.86
CA GLY A 318 21.18 21.95 -24.17
C GLY A 318 21.32 22.76 -25.46
N PRO A 319 22.34 23.62 -25.58
CA PRO A 319 22.67 24.28 -26.84
C PRO A 319 23.11 23.24 -27.88
N LYS A 320 22.62 23.40 -29.10
CA LYS A 320 23.02 22.65 -30.30
C LYS A 320 23.34 23.68 -31.39
N VAL A 321 24.52 23.56 -31.96
CA VAL A 321 24.92 24.33 -33.14
C VAL A 321 24.24 23.70 -34.35
N LEU A 322 23.38 24.44 -35.02
CA LEU A 322 22.84 24.09 -36.33
C LEU A 322 23.74 24.72 -37.38
N ARG A 323 24.50 23.88 -38.07
CA ARG A 323 25.42 24.30 -39.14
C ARG A 323 24.67 24.51 -40.46
N ARG A 324 25.32 25.21 -41.40
CA ARG A 324 24.82 25.45 -42.76
C ARG A 324 23.41 26.05 -42.79
N ARG A 325 23.26 27.22 -42.16
CA ARG A 325 22.01 28.00 -42.12
C ARG A 325 22.15 29.26 -42.98
N ALA A 326 21.03 29.73 -43.52
CA ALA A 326 20.98 30.98 -44.28
C ALA A 326 21.21 32.22 -43.40
N ASP A 327 20.93 32.10 -42.10
CA ASP A 327 21.07 33.15 -41.11
C ASP A 327 21.48 32.52 -39.77
N GLY A 328 22.25 33.24 -38.96
CA GLY A 328 22.79 32.75 -37.69
C GLY A 328 23.80 33.70 -37.04
N ASP A 329 24.25 33.32 -35.85
CA ASP A 329 25.07 34.18 -34.98
C ASP A 329 26.55 34.21 -35.39
N GLU A 330 27.03 33.14 -36.01
CA GLU A 330 28.44 32.96 -36.40
C GLU A 330 28.57 32.39 -37.81
N LEU A 331 29.71 32.64 -38.47
CA LEU A 331 30.00 32.04 -39.78
C LEU A 331 30.53 30.61 -39.64
N ASP A 332 29.94 29.70 -40.41
CA ASP A 332 30.45 28.36 -40.63
C ASP A 332 31.59 28.41 -41.66
N VAL A 333 32.82 28.41 -41.18
CA VAL A 333 34.02 28.51 -42.03
C VAL A 333 34.10 27.38 -43.06
N GLU A 334 33.63 26.19 -42.73
CA GLU A 334 33.64 25.04 -43.65
C GLU A 334 32.61 25.23 -44.77
N ALA A 335 31.39 25.66 -44.42
CA ALA A 335 30.35 25.97 -45.39
C ALA A 335 30.72 27.16 -46.29
N LEU A 336 31.44 28.15 -45.75
CA LEU A 336 31.95 29.28 -46.51
C LEU A 336 33.04 28.84 -47.52
N VAL A 337 33.91 27.91 -47.12
CA VAL A 337 34.91 27.30 -48.02
C VAL A 337 34.20 26.51 -49.11
N ASP A 338 33.22 25.67 -48.78
CA ASP A 338 32.42 24.90 -49.73
C ASP A 338 31.73 25.83 -50.75
N LEU A 339 31.05 26.89 -50.27
CA LEU A 339 30.41 27.90 -51.12
C LEU A 339 31.43 28.60 -52.05
N SER A 340 32.61 28.93 -51.52
CA SER A 340 33.67 29.57 -52.31
C SER A 340 34.22 28.66 -53.40
N VAL A 341 34.28 27.35 -53.16
CA VAL A 341 34.66 26.35 -54.16
C VAL A 341 33.57 26.23 -55.23
N ASP A 342 32.30 26.10 -54.82
CA ASP A 342 31.17 25.96 -55.74
C ASP A 342 31.03 27.17 -56.68
N LEU A 343 31.14 28.38 -56.14
CA LEU A 343 31.10 29.61 -56.93
C LEU A 343 32.24 29.68 -57.95
N ARG A 344 33.44 29.21 -57.59
CA ARG A 344 34.59 29.14 -58.53
C ARG A 344 34.42 28.07 -59.60
N CYS A 345 33.66 27.02 -59.32
CA CYS A 345 33.28 25.99 -60.27
C CYS A 345 32.10 26.41 -61.17
N GLY A 346 31.55 27.63 -60.99
CA GLY A 346 30.43 28.15 -61.76
C GLY A 346 29.07 27.64 -61.27
N PHE A 347 29.00 27.01 -60.10
CA PHE A 347 27.77 26.57 -59.46
C PHE A 347 27.33 27.63 -58.43
N SER A 348 26.03 27.93 -58.37
CA SER A 348 25.47 28.91 -57.42
C SER A 348 24.52 28.22 -56.45
N PRO A 349 25.04 27.57 -55.39
CA PRO A 349 24.20 26.96 -54.36
C PRO A 349 23.59 28.03 -53.44
N PRO A 350 22.57 27.67 -52.64
CA PRO A 350 22.03 28.54 -51.59
C PRO A 350 23.09 28.91 -50.54
N GLU A 351 23.12 30.16 -50.10
CA GLU A 351 24.10 30.72 -49.15
C GLU A 351 23.84 30.29 -47.71
N HIS A 352 24.08 29.02 -47.42
CA HIS A 352 23.91 28.44 -46.10
C HIS A 352 25.24 28.45 -45.33
N ILE A 353 25.74 29.64 -45.01
CA ILE A 353 27.09 29.85 -44.44
C ILE A 353 27.12 30.19 -42.95
N TYR A 354 25.98 30.18 -42.27
CA TYR A 354 25.89 30.55 -40.86
C TYR A 354 25.67 29.34 -39.95
N ASN A 355 26.11 29.49 -38.70
CA ASN A 355 25.82 28.64 -37.56
C ASN A 355 24.74 29.30 -36.69
N GLU A 356 23.73 28.53 -36.31
CA GLU A 356 22.66 29.01 -35.42
C GLU A 356 22.70 28.22 -34.10
N HIS A 357 22.83 28.91 -32.97
CA HIS A 357 22.83 28.28 -31.65
C HIS A 357 21.41 28.16 -31.09
N ARG A 358 20.86 26.95 -31.04
CA ARG A 358 19.54 26.72 -30.44
C ARG A 358 19.59 25.74 -29.28
N LYS A 359 18.77 25.97 -28.25
CA LYS A 359 18.64 25.03 -27.11
C LYS A 359 17.82 23.78 -27.47
N ILE A 360 18.32 22.96 -28.40
CA ILE A 360 17.62 21.77 -28.93
C ILE A 360 18.31 20.47 -28.51
N ALA A 361 19.52 20.51 -27.96
CA ALA A 361 20.22 19.31 -27.52
C ALA A 361 19.48 18.62 -26.36
N ARG A 362 19.42 17.29 -26.44
CA ARG A 362 18.81 16.37 -25.48
C ARG A 362 19.84 15.98 -24.43
N ASN A 363 20.16 16.93 -23.56
CA ASN A 363 21.12 16.76 -22.47
C ASN A 363 20.40 16.46 -21.16
N LEU A 364 19.50 15.47 -21.17
CA LEU A 364 18.65 15.10 -20.06
C LEU A 364 18.84 13.64 -19.66
N GLY A 365 19.10 13.43 -18.38
CA GLY A 365 19.12 12.13 -17.74
C GLY A 365 17.89 12.00 -16.85
N VAL A 366 17.05 11.00 -17.14
CA VAL A 366 15.80 10.75 -16.41
C VAL A 366 15.89 9.42 -15.68
N LEU A 367 15.65 9.42 -14.38
CA LEU A 367 15.42 8.18 -13.63
C LEU A 367 13.94 8.12 -13.27
N ILE A 368 13.25 7.10 -13.79
CA ILE A 368 11.86 6.81 -13.46
C ILE A 368 11.86 5.83 -12.29
N LEU A 369 11.30 6.28 -11.17
CA LEU A 369 11.19 5.53 -9.92
C LEU A 369 9.73 5.08 -9.74
N LEU A 370 9.47 3.81 -10.01
CA LEU A 370 8.14 3.20 -10.00
C LEU A 370 7.80 2.59 -8.64
N ASP A 371 6.66 2.95 -8.08
CA ASP A 371 6.15 2.33 -6.86
C ASP A 371 5.71 0.88 -7.12
N ALA A 372 6.33 -0.05 -6.39
CA ALA A 372 6.00 -1.46 -6.41
C ALA A 372 5.53 -1.95 -5.03
N SER A 373 5.02 -1.06 -4.19
CA SER A 373 4.47 -1.36 -2.87
C SER A 373 3.01 -1.84 -2.94
N GLY A 374 2.48 -2.34 -1.82
CA GLY A 374 1.14 -2.92 -1.75
C GLY A 374 -0.04 -2.01 -2.00
N SER A 375 0.09 -0.71 -1.75
CA SER A 375 -0.99 0.25 -2.00
C SER A 375 -1.37 0.31 -3.47
N ALA A 376 -0.46 -0.10 -4.37
CA ALA A 376 -0.71 -0.18 -5.81
C ALA A 376 -1.71 -1.29 -6.23
N THR A 377 -2.31 -2.03 -5.28
CA THR A 377 -3.39 -3.01 -5.54
C THR A 377 -4.81 -2.44 -5.50
N ASP A 378 -4.98 -1.14 -5.22
CA ASP A 378 -6.27 -0.48 -5.40
C ASP A 378 -6.70 -0.56 -6.87
N SER A 379 -7.99 -0.76 -7.11
CA SER A 379 -8.55 -0.91 -8.46
C SER A 379 -9.28 0.37 -8.89
N ASP A 380 -8.98 0.86 -10.09
CA ASP A 380 -9.69 1.97 -10.74
C ASP A 380 -11.20 1.63 -10.93
N PRO A 381 -12.11 2.61 -11.03
CA PRO A 381 -13.51 2.42 -11.47
C PRO A 381 -13.72 1.51 -12.70
N ALA A 382 -12.72 1.33 -13.58
CA ALA A 382 -12.77 0.38 -14.69
C ALA A 382 -12.30 -1.06 -14.35
N GLY A 383 -11.92 -1.35 -13.10
CA GLY A 383 -11.51 -2.67 -12.63
C GLY A 383 -10.05 -3.06 -12.92
N LEU A 384 -9.21 -2.10 -13.34
CA LEU A 384 -7.77 -2.29 -13.52
C LEU A 384 -7.02 -1.88 -12.24
N ALA A 385 -6.01 -2.65 -11.84
CA ALA A 385 -5.17 -2.29 -10.70
C ALA A 385 -4.39 -1.00 -10.98
N VAL A 386 -4.33 -0.07 -10.03
CA VAL A 386 -3.56 1.19 -10.07
C VAL A 386 -2.11 0.93 -10.48
N HIS A 387 -1.51 -0.15 -9.98
CA HIS A 387 -0.20 -0.65 -10.40
C HIS A 387 -0.08 -0.84 -11.92
N ASP A 388 -1.11 -1.37 -12.60
CA ASP A 388 -1.06 -1.58 -14.04
C ASP A 388 -1.02 -0.26 -14.81
N HIS A 389 -1.72 0.76 -14.32
CA HIS A 389 -1.67 2.10 -14.89
C HIS A 389 -0.28 2.72 -14.74
N GLN A 390 0.30 2.67 -13.53
CA GLN A 390 1.64 3.20 -13.26
C GLN A 390 2.72 2.45 -14.06
N ARG A 391 2.65 1.12 -14.14
CA ARG A 391 3.56 0.30 -14.94
C ARG A 391 3.48 0.63 -16.44
N ARG A 392 2.28 0.74 -16.99
CA ARG A 392 2.09 1.12 -18.41
C ARG A 392 2.62 2.52 -18.66
N ALA A 393 2.38 3.45 -17.74
CA ALA A 393 2.90 4.81 -17.85
C ALA A 393 4.44 4.84 -17.81
N ALA A 394 5.06 4.09 -16.90
CA ALA A 394 6.52 3.94 -16.85
C ALA A 394 7.08 3.41 -18.17
N ALA A 395 6.44 2.39 -18.75
CA ALA A 395 6.84 1.82 -20.03
C ALA A 395 6.73 2.84 -21.18
N THR A 396 5.61 3.55 -21.26
CA THR A 396 5.36 4.56 -22.31
C THR A 396 6.29 5.76 -22.18
N LEU A 397 6.51 6.27 -20.96
CA LEU A 397 7.45 7.37 -20.69
C LEU A 397 8.88 6.95 -21.04
N ALA A 398 9.33 5.79 -20.58
CA ALA A 398 10.68 5.30 -20.84
C ALA A 398 10.94 5.12 -22.34
N ALA A 399 10.00 4.49 -23.06
CA ALA A 399 10.11 4.30 -24.50
C ALA A 399 10.10 5.64 -25.26
N THR A 400 9.24 6.59 -24.86
CA THR A 400 9.11 7.88 -25.54
C THR A 400 10.36 8.73 -25.34
N LEU A 401 10.87 8.84 -24.12
CA LEU A 401 12.08 9.60 -23.79
C LEU A 401 13.32 9.02 -24.48
N GLU A 402 13.48 7.69 -24.47
CA GLU A 402 14.61 7.05 -25.16
C GLU A 402 14.53 7.22 -26.68
N HIS A 403 13.32 7.14 -27.27
CA HIS A 403 13.11 7.40 -28.70
C HIS A 403 13.42 8.86 -29.09
N LEU A 404 13.25 9.80 -28.17
CA LEU A 404 13.63 11.21 -28.35
C LEU A 404 15.14 11.46 -28.14
N GLY A 405 15.89 10.46 -27.67
CA GLY A 405 17.34 10.53 -27.46
C GLY A 405 17.76 10.92 -26.04
N ASP A 406 16.85 10.92 -25.07
CA ASP A 406 17.17 11.17 -23.66
C ASP A 406 17.78 9.91 -23.00
N ARG A 407 18.66 10.09 -22.02
CA ARG A 407 19.20 8.95 -21.23
C ARG A 407 18.19 8.60 -20.15
N VAL A 408 17.69 7.36 -20.13
CA VAL A 408 16.62 6.94 -19.22
C VAL A 408 17.02 5.71 -18.43
N ALA A 409 16.76 5.71 -17.13
CA ALA A 409 16.77 4.52 -16.30
C ALA A 409 15.40 4.30 -15.65
N VAL A 410 15.06 3.04 -15.38
CA VAL A 410 13.79 2.64 -14.73
C VAL A 410 14.11 1.72 -13.57
N TYR A 411 13.81 2.18 -12.37
CA TYR A 411 13.92 1.43 -11.13
C TYR A 411 12.54 1.33 -10.51
N ALA A 412 12.25 0.20 -9.87
CA ALA A 412 11.12 0.12 -8.97
C ALA A 412 11.60 0.26 -7.52
N PHE A 413 10.71 0.65 -6.61
CA PHE A 413 11.01 0.69 -5.18
C PHE A 413 9.96 -0.05 -4.36
N ARG A 414 10.44 -0.64 -3.27
CA ARG A 414 9.63 -1.24 -2.20
C ARG A 414 10.50 -1.39 -0.96
N SER A 415 9.92 -1.45 0.22
CA SER A 415 10.65 -1.54 1.48
C SER A 415 10.11 -2.63 2.39
N GLN A 416 11.00 -3.22 3.18
CA GLN A 416 10.69 -4.16 4.26
C GLN A 416 11.38 -3.67 5.53
N GLY A 417 10.85 -2.60 6.11
CA GLY A 417 11.52 -1.87 7.18
C GLY A 417 12.77 -1.13 6.68
N ARG A 418 13.42 -0.42 7.62
CA ARG A 418 14.62 0.38 7.34
C ARG A 418 15.83 -0.40 6.81
N HIS A 419 15.95 -1.69 7.15
CA HIS A 419 17.13 -2.50 6.81
C HIS A 419 17.09 -3.11 5.40
N ALA A 420 15.97 -2.95 4.70
CA ALA A 420 15.74 -3.56 3.40
C ALA A 420 14.84 -2.68 2.54
N VAL A 421 15.38 -1.54 2.09
CA VAL A 421 14.78 -0.72 1.04
C VAL A 421 15.30 -1.22 -0.30
N HIS A 422 14.46 -1.84 -1.11
CA HIS A 422 14.85 -2.47 -2.35
C HIS A 422 14.65 -1.53 -3.55
N LEU A 423 15.68 -1.41 -4.38
CA LEU A 423 15.66 -0.71 -5.67
C LEU A 423 15.96 -1.68 -6.83
N PRO A 424 15.04 -2.59 -7.19
CA PRO A 424 15.19 -3.42 -8.39
C PRO A 424 15.38 -2.56 -9.66
N ALA A 425 16.52 -2.73 -10.31
CA ALA A 425 16.84 -2.12 -11.59
C ALA A 425 16.14 -2.90 -12.71
N ILE A 426 15.15 -2.26 -13.34
CA ILE A 426 14.43 -2.83 -14.47
C ILE A 426 15.17 -2.51 -15.78
N LYS A 427 15.66 -1.26 -15.87
CA LYS A 427 16.52 -0.73 -16.93
C LYS A 427 17.54 0.23 -16.32
N THR A 428 18.84 -0.02 -16.50
CA THR A 428 19.89 0.94 -16.16
C THR A 428 20.13 1.94 -17.31
N PHE A 429 20.90 3.01 -17.08
CA PHE A 429 21.17 4.02 -18.11
C PHE A 429 21.88 3.48 -19.37
N ASP A 430 22.63 2.38 -19.23
CA ASP A 430 23.38 1.77 -20.33
C ASP A 430 22.59 0.70 -21.10
N GLN A 431 21.41 0.32 -20.59
CA GLN A 431 20.52 -0.64 -21.24
C GLN A 431 19.53 0.08 -22.16
N ARG A 432 19.22 -0.52 -23.31
CA ARG A 432 18.14 -0.05 -24.20
C ARG A 432 16.78 -0.57 -23.76
N PHE A 433 15.72 0.22 -23.95
CA PHE A 433 14.35 -0.21 -23.72
C PHE A 433 13.88 -1.19 -24.80
N ASN A 434 14.00 -2.48 -24.49
CA ASN A 434 13.68 -3.58 -25.41
C ASN A 434 12.54 -4.45 -24.85
N ALA A 435 12.19 -5.52 -25.58
CA ALA A 435 11.16 -6.47 -25.15
C ALA A 435 11.44 -7.10 -23.78
N LEU A 436 12.70 -7.35 -23.46
CA LEU A 436 13.11 -7.89 -22.15
C LEU A 436 12.80 -6.89 -21.02
N THR A 437 13.10 -5.61 -21.21
CA THR A 437 12.77 -4.55 -20.24
C THR A 437 11.27 -4.46 -20.01
N ARG A 438 10.48 -4.57 -21.08
CA ARG A 438 9.01 -4.59 -20.98
C ARG A 438 8.50 -5.80 -20.21
N ALA A 439 9.05 -6.97 -20.46
CA ALA A 439 8.66 -8.17 -19.74
C ALA A 439 9.04 -8.10 -18.26
N ARG A 440 10.20 -7.52 -17.92
CA ARG A 440 10.59 -7.22 -16.53
C ARG A 440 9.60 -6.29 -15.83
N LEU A 441 9.20 -5.20 -16.49
CA LEU A 441 8.12 -4.32 -16.01
C LEU A 441 6.83 -5.13 -15.81
N ASN A 442 6.44 -5.95 -16.78
CA ASN A 442 5.20 -6.74 -16.73
C ASN A 442 5.17 -7.82 -15.64
N GLN A 443 6.32 -8.26 -15.17
CA GLN A 443 6.43 -9.22 -14.07
C GLN A 443 6.61 -8.56 -12.70
N LEU A 444 6.71 -7.23 -12.65
CA LEU A 444 6.73 -6.50 -11.40
C LEU A 444 5.41 -6.75 -10.67
N LYS A 445 5.51 -7.26 -9.45
CA LYS A 445 4.36 -7.50 -8.58
C LYS A 445 4.42 -6.55 -7.38
N PRO A 446 3.33 -5.80 -7.11
CA PRO A 446 3.18 -5.04 -5.87
C PRO A 446 3.48 -5.89 -4.65
N SER A 447 4.35 -5.41 -3.76
CA SER A 447 4.76 -6.11 -2.54
C SER A 447 5.36 -5.15 -1.51
N ASN A 448 5.14 -5.47 -0.24
CA ASN A 448 5.67 -4.76 0.92
C ASN A 448 5.24 -3.29 1.03
N TYR A 449 6.10 -2.42 1.57
CA TYR A 449 5.80 -1.08 2.07
C TYR A 449 6.56 0.02 1.32
N THR A 450 6.33 1.30 1.64
CA THR A 450 6.92 2.49 1.00
C THR A 450 7.70 3.39 1.97
N ARG A 451 9.01 3.13 2.11
CA ARG A 451 9.97 4.04 2.75
C ARG A 451 10.59 5.00 1.74
N LEU A 452 9.76 5.93 1.27
CA LEU A 452 10.03 6.76 0.08
C LEU A 452 11.30 7.63 0.18
N GLY A 453 11.59 8.27 1.32
CA GLY A 453 12.76 9.15 1.43
C GLY A 453 14.09 8.42 1.20
N ALA A 454 14.24 7.22 1.75
CA ALA A 454 15.41 6.38 1.49
C ALA A 454 15.49 5.94 0.01
N ALA A 455 14.36 5.58 -0.61
CA ALA A 455 14.32 5.21 -2.03
C ALA A 455 14.71 6.39 -2.93
N ILE A 456 14.25 7.61 -2.62
CA ILE A 456 14.61 8.84 -3.34
C ILE A 456 16.11 9.12 -3.22
N ARG A 457 16.70 8.98 -2.02
CA ARG A 457 18.16 9.17 -1.83
C ARG A 457 18.97 8.17 -2.64
N GLY A 458 18.62 6.88 -2.58
CA GLY A 458 19.30 5.85 -3.37
C GLY A 458 19.17 6.04 -4.88
N ALA A 459 17.96 6.35 -5.36
CA ALA A 459 17.74 6.67 -6.77
C ALA A 459 18.50 7.94 -7.19
N GLY A 460 18.56 8.94 -6.32
CA GLY A 460 19.31 10.17 -6.54
C GLY A 460 20.82 9.93 -6.66
N GLU A 461 21.41 9.03 -5.88
CA GLU A 461 22.82 8.65 -6.03
C GLU A 461 23.10 7.99 -7.38
N ILE A 462 22.27 7.03 -7.79
CA ILE A 462 22.36 6.38 -9.11
C ILE A 462 22.24 7.43 -10.22
N LEU A 463 21.25 8.32 -10.14
CA LEU A 463 21.04 9.38 -11.11
C LEU A 463 22.25 10.34 -11.17
N LYS A 464 22.84 10.71 -10.03
CA LYS A 464 24.01 11.58 -9.99
C LYS A 464 25.26 10.91 -10.56
N ALA A 465 25.46 9.63 -10.30
CA ALA A 465 26.62 8.87 -10.72
C ALA A 465 26.56 8.47 -12.20
N GLU A 466 25.40 8.02 -12.68
CA GLU A 466 25.29 7.31 -13.96
C GLU A 466 24.64 8.13 -15.07
N ALA A 467 23.85 9.18 -14.77
CA ALA A 467 23.11 9.92 -15.79
C ALA A 467 23.98 10.60 -16.85
N GLY A 468 25.22 10.97 -16.53
CA GLY A 468 26.19 11.52 -17.48
C GLY A 468 25.73 12.78 -18.24
N THR A 469 24.70 13.46 -17.75
CA THR A 469 24.13 14.67 -18.35
C THR A 469 24.12 15.84 -17.35
N PRO A 470 24.17 17.09 -17.84
CA PRO A 470 24.10 18.28 -17.00
C PRO A 470 22.71 18.48 -16.40
N ASN A 471 21.63 18.16 -17.14
CA ASN A 471 20.28 18.20 -16.61
C ASN A 471 19.87 16.80 -16.15
N ARG A 472 19.32 16.71 -14.94
CA ARG A 472 18.93 15.46 -14.29
C ARG A 472 17.52 15.62 -13.75
N LEU A 473 16.67 14.62 -13.99
CA LEU A 473 15.29 14.61 -13.53
C LEU A 473 14.96 13.25 -12.89
N LEU A 474 14.52 13.27 -11.65
CA LEU A 474 13.89 12.14 -10.99
C LEU A 474 12.37 12.23 -11.22
N VAL A 475 11.80 11.21 -11.85
CA VAL A 475 10.34 11.07 -12.04
C VAL A 475 9.83 9.96 -11.13
N VAL A 476 9.05 10.29 -10.11
CA VAL A 476 8.44 9.33 -9.19
C VAL A 476 7.03 9.01 -9.66
N LEU A 477 6.73 7.73 -9.87
CA LEU A 477 5.38 7.24 -10.17
C LEU A 477 4.84 6.55 -8.91
N SER A 478 4.06 7.27 -8.12
CA SER A 478 3.52 6.81 -6.84
C SER A 478 2.21 7.53 -6.53
N ASP A 479 1.37 6.91 -5.70
CA ASP A 479 0.17 7.50 -5.14
C ASP A 479 0.47 8.53 -4.02
N GLY A 480 1.74 8.70 -3.64
CA GLY A 480 2.18 9.69 -2.67
C GLY A 480 1.93 9.34 -1.21
N HIS A 481 1.65 8.07 -0.89
CA HIS A 481 1.35 7.64 0.48
C HIS A 481 2.51 6.84 1.08
N PRO A 482 3.55 7.51 1.62
CA PRO A 482 4.67 6.82 2.22
C PRO A 482 4.28 6.16 3.56
N TYR A 483 4.52 4.86 3.67
CA TYR A 483 4.14 4.05 4.82
C TYR A 483 5.06 2.82 4.95
N ASP A 484 5.70 2.63 6.10
CA ASP A 484 6.51 1.46 6.48
C ASP A 484 6.58 1.37 8.03
N ASP A 485 7.17 0.31 8.59
CA ASP A 485 7.27 0.11 10.04
C ASP A 485 8.02 1.27 10.73
N GLY A 486 7.33 1.93 11.67
CA GLY A 486 7.80 3.13 12.36
C GLY A 486 8.01 4.34 11.42
N TYR A 487 7.41 4.34 10.24
CA TYR A 487 7.56 5.36 9.21
C TYR A 487 6.19 5.65 8.58
N GLU A 488 5.43 6.58 9.16
CA GLU A 488 4.06 6.88 8.74
C GLU A 488 3.66 8.34 8.93
N GLY A 489 2.59 8.76 8.26
CA GLY A 489 1.99 10.08 8.39
C GLY A 489 2.99 11.21 8.23
N ARG A 490 2.93 12.21 9.11
CA ARG A 490 3.79 13.41 9.06
C ARG A 490 5.28 13.07 9.07
N TYR A 491 5.69 11.99 9.75
CA TYR A 491 7.10 11.58 9.77
C TYR A 491 7.57 11.15 8.38
N ALA A 492 6.80 10.25 7.76
CA ALA A 492 7.09 9.74 6.43
C ALA A 492 7.01 10.82 5.35
N GLU A 493 6.01 11.70 5.45
CA GLU A 493 5.86 12.85 4.55
C GLU A 493 7.07 13.81 4.67
N ALA A 494 7.50 14.12 5.89
CA ALA A 494 8.59 15.05 6.14
C ALA A 494 9.97 14.50 5.72
N ASP A 495 10.23 13.20 5.89
CA ASP A 495 11.47 12.59 5.40
C ASP A 495 11.53 12.55 3.87
N ALA A 496 10.43 12.17 3.22
CA ALA A 496 10.36 12.18 1.76
C ALA A 496 10.50 13.60 1.19
N HIS A 497 9.85 14.58 1.80
CA HIS A 497 10.02 15.99 1.43
C HIS A 497 11.48 16.44 1.59
N ARG A 498 12.11 16.11 2.71
CA ARG A 498 13.52 16.43 2.96
C ARG A 498 14.45 15.78 1.94
N ALA A 499 14.20 14.53 1.55
CA ALA A 499 14.97 13.83 0.52
C ALA A 499 14.85 14.50 -0.86
N LEU A 500 13.66 15.01 -1.22
CA LEU A 500 13.46 15.77 -2.46
C LEU A 500 14.20 17.11 -2.43
N ASP A 501 14.16 17.82 -1.29
CA ASP A 501 14.91 19.07 -1.12
C ASP A 501 16.42 18.86 -1.24
N GLU A 502 16.95 17.77 -0.68
CA GLU A 502 18.35 17.38 -0.85
C GLU A 502 18.71 17.20 -2.33
N LEU A 503 17.88 16.49 -3.10
CA LEU A 503 18.09 16.32 -4.53
C LEU A 503 17.99 17.64 -5.31
N ARG A 504 17.04 18.51 -4.96
CA ARG A 504 16.94 19.86 -5.55
C ARG A 504 18.21 20.66 -5.27
N MET A 505 18.74 20.61 -4.05
CA MET A 505 20.01 21.26 -3.70
C MET A 505 21.20 20.73 -4.51
N ASP A 506 21.16 19.44 -4.87
CA ASP A 506 22.15 18.78 -5.73
C ASP A 506 21.95 19.01 -7.24
N GLY A 507 21.00 19.87 -7.64
CA GLY A 507 20.74 20.19 -9.05
C GLY A 507 19.93 19.12 -9.79
N VAL A 508 19.16 18.30 -9.06
CA VAL A 508 18.27 17.28 -9.64
C VAL A 508 16.82 17.77 -9.57
N GLY A 509 16.16 17.85 -10.73
CA GLY A 509 14.74 18.19 -10.80
C GLY A 509 13.93 17.01 -10.31
N CYS A 510 12.83 17.25 -9.59
CA CYS A 510 11.97 16.19 -9.10
C CYS A 510 10.54 16.39 -9.62
N LEU A 511 9.94 15.33 -10.17
CA LEU A 511 8.56 15.31 -10.66
C LEU A 511 7.86 14.06 -10.12
N CYS A 512 6.72 14.23 -9.47
CA CYS A 512 5.86 13.13 -9.06
C CYS A 512 4.61 13.06 -9.94
N LEU A 513 4.27 11.88 -10.44
CA LEU A 513 3.04 11.62 -11.18
C LEU A 513 2.23 10.56 -10.43
N SER A 514 1.05 10.95 -9.95
CA SER A 514 0.06 10.02 -9.41
C SER A 514 -0.90 9.61 -10.53
N LEU A 515 -1.05 8.31 -10.76
CA LEU A 515 -1.87 7.76 -11.84
C LEU A 515 -2.83 6.70 -11.29
N GLY A 516 -4.08 6.72 -11.73
CA GLY A 516 -5.09 5.72 -11.37
C GLY A 516 -5.83 6.00 -10.06
N THR A 517 -5.47 7.05 -9.33
CA THR A 517 -6.18 7.48 -8.11
C THR A 517 -6.68 8.91 -8.27
N THR A 518 -7.96 9.14 -7.98
CA THR A 518 -8.58 10.48 -8.04
C THR A 518 -8.62 11.18 -6.66
N GLY A 519 -8.01 10.58 -5.63
CA GLY A 519 -8.07 11.05 -4.24
C GLY A 519 -6.84 11.84 -3.77
N GLY A 520 -7.09 12.95 -3.06
CA GLY A 520 -6.21 13.59 -2.06
C GLY A 520 -4.96 14.32 -2.56
N THR A 521 -5.08 15.38 -3.34
CA THR A 521 -3.96 16.27 -3.74
C THR A 521 -3.15 16.81 -2.55
N GLU A 522 -3.77 16.94 -1.38
CA GLU A 522 -3.12 17.53 -0.19
C GLU A 522 -1.95 16.71 0.35
N ALA A 523 -2.00 15.37 0.33
CA ALA A 523 -0.90 14.54 0.80
C ALA A 523 0.30 14.63 -0.16
N LEU A 524 0.02 14.59 -1.47
CA LEU A 524 1.01 14.79 -2.51
C LEU A 524 1.65 16.18 -2.42
N GLU A 525 0.85 17.23 -2.18
CA GLU A 525 1.35 18.59 -1.97
C GLU A 525 2.26 18.69 -0.73
N ARG A 526 1.93 18.01 0.37
CA ARG A 526 2.78 18.00 1.57
C ARG A 526 4.14 17.33 1.33
N VAL A 527 4.19 16.27 0.54
CA VAL A 527 5.44 15.54 0.24
C VAL A 527 6.24 16.24 -0.85
N PHE A 528 5.63 16.50 -2.00
CA PHE A 528 6.34 16.94 -3.20
C PHE A 528 6.37 18.47 -3.36
N GLY A 529 5.56 19.20 -2.57
CA GLY A 529 5.41 20.65 -2.69
C GLY A 529 4.46 21.05 -3.82
N ALA A 530 4.18 22.35 -3.90
CA ALA A 530 3.28 22.93 -4.91
C ALA A 530 3.85 22.87 -6.34
N ALA A 531 5.17 22.79 -6.49
CA ALA A 531 5.87 22.75 -7.77
C ALA A 531 6.55 21.38 -7.94
N GLY A 532 5.97 20.50 -8.76
CA GLY A 532 6.57 19.21 -9.10
C GLY A 532 5.70 17.99 -8.86
N HIS A 533 4.38 18.12 -8.76
CA HIS A 533 3.47 16.98 -8.76
C HIS A 533 2.33 17.16 -9.76
N ALA A 534 1.79 16.06 -10.27
CA ALA A 534 0.57 16.02 -11.07
C ALA A 534 -0.21 14.72 -10.80
N SER A 535 -1.53 14.77 -10.86
CA SER A 535 -2.42 13.61 -10.69
C SER A 535 -3.40 13.50 -11.86
N ALA A 536 -3.66 12.28 -12.32
CA ALA A 536 -4.66 11.98 -13.34
C ALA A 536 -5.11 10.51 -13.25
N ALA A 537 -6.24 10.17 -13.88
CA ALA A 537 -6.65 8.77 -13.97
C ALA A 537 -5.74 7.99 -14.94
N THR A 538 -5.30 8.66 -16.02
CA THR A 538 -4.46 8.05 -17.05
C THR A 538 -3.30 8.94 -17.46
N LEU A 539 -2.23 8.34 -17.99
CA LEU A 539 -1.09 9.11 -18.52
C LEU A 539 -1.51 10.03 -19.68
N ALA A 540 -2.46 9.59 -20.50
CA ALA A 540 -2.95 10.32 -21.66
C ALA A 540 -3.56 11.69 -21.30
N GLU A 541 -4.12 11.83 -20.09
CA GLU A 541 -4.64 13.10 -19.57
C GLU A 541 -3.52 14.09 -19.22
N LEU A 542 -2.34 13.59 -18.80
CA LEU A 542 -1.17 14.41 -18.49
C LEU A 542 -0.32 14.72 -19.72
N SER A 543 -0.38 13.87 -20.75
CA SER A 543 0.40 14.01 -21.98
C SER A 543 0.37 15.42 -22.61
N PRO A 544 -0.77 16.15 -22.68
CA PRO A 544 -0.83 17.50 -23.24
C PRO A 544 -0.01 18.57 -22.51
N ARG A 545 0.30 18.34 -21.22
CA ARG A 545 1.03 19.27 -20.34
C ARG A 545 2.40 18.74 -19.92
N MET A 546 2.85 17.63 -20.49
CA MET A 546 4.08 16.97 -20.05
C MET A 546 5.34 17.83 -20.27
N ASP A 547 5.33 18.70 -21.30
CA ASP A 547 6.38 19.70 -21.52
C ASP A 547 6.48 20.69 -20.34
N GLU A 548 5.35 21.21 -19.86
CA GLU A 548 5.30 22.10 -18.70
C GLU A 548 5.77 21.37 -17.43
N LEU A 549 5.28 20.15 -17.20
CA LEU A 549 5.60 19.36 -16.01
C LEU A 549 7.08 18.98 -15.93
N PHE A 550 7.73 18.70 -17.06
CA PHE A 550 9.18 18.42 -17.09
C PHE A 550 10.01 19.69 -16.95
N MET A 551 9.57 20.80 -17.57
CA MET A 551 10.32 22.05 -17.56
C MET A 551 10.21 22.79 -16.23
N ALA A 552 9.10 22.66 -15.49
CA ALA A 552 8.90 23.35 -14.21
C ALA A 552 10.02 23.07 -13.18
N PRO A 553 10.32 21.81 -12.79
CA PRO A 553 11.38 21.53 -11.83
C PRO A 553 12.77 21.88 -12.37
N LEU A 554 13.00 21.75 -13.68
CA LEU A 554 14.29 22.11 -14.30
C LEU A 554 14.51 23.63 -14.33
N ARG A 555 13.45 24.43 -14.52
CA ARG A 555 13.51 25.90 -14.47
C ARG A 555 13.71 26.42 -13.06
N GLU A 556 13.09 25.77 -12.06
CA GLU A 556 13.27 26.09 -10.65
C GLU A 556 14.74 26.02 -10.25
N LEU A 557 15.46 24.99 -10.71
CA LEU A 557 16.90 24.85 -10.50
C LEU A 557 17.73 25.94 -11.19
N ALA A 558 17.26 26.44 -12.34
CA ALA A 558 17.94 27.49 -13.08
C ALA A 558 17.67 28.90 -12.54
N ALA A 559 16.68 29.06 -11.65
CA ALA A 559 16.37 30.35 -11.05
C ALA A 559 17.47 30.75 -10.05
N PRO A 560 17.94 32.00 -10.06
CA PRO A 560 18.90 32.47 -9.06
C PRO A 560 18.28 32.39 -7.66
N LYS A 561 19.01 31.78 -6.71
CA LYS A 561 18.57 31.70 -5.31
C LYS A 561 18.22 33.11 -4.80
N PRO A 562 17.04 33.32 -4.17
CA PRO A 562 16.75 34.60 -3.56
C PRO A 562 17.81 34.89 -2.50
N VAL A 563 18.52 36.02 -2.65
CA VAL A 563 19.47 36.50 -1.65
C VAL A 563 18.67 36.75 -0.37
N PRO A 564 19.01 36.13 0.77
CA PRO A 564 18.30 36.39 2.01
C PRO A 564 18.39 37.88 2.33
N SER A 565 17.24 38.52 2.53
CA SER A 565 17.19 39.94 2.85
C SER A 565 17.93 40.15 4.17
N ARG A 566 18.79 41.17 4.21
CA ARG A 566 19.67 41.54 5.33
C ARG A 566 18.94 41.99 6.61
N ARG A 567 17.66 41.64 6.79
CA ARG A 567 16.78 42.21 7.82
C ARG A 567 16.31 41.27 8.92
N GLU A 568 16.75 40.02 8.96
CA GLU A 568 16.46 39.13 10.09
C GLU A 568 17.73 38.44 10.58
N MET A 569 18.57 39.21 11.27
CA MET A 569 19.34 38.70 12.40
C MET A 569 18.81 39.38 13.67
N PRO A 570 18.14 38.61 14.54
CA PRO A 570 18.34 38.68 15.97
C PRO A 570 19.18 37.51 16.48
#